data_AF-A0A970X5P1-F1
#
_entry.id   AF-A0A970X5P1-F1
#
_cell.length_a   1.000
_cell.length_b   1.000
_cell.length_c   1.000
_cell.angle_alpha   90.00
_cell.angle_beta   90.00
_cell.angle_gamma   90.00
#
_symmetry.space_group_name_H-M   'P 1'
#
loop_
_entity.id
_entity.type
_entity.pdbx_description
1 polymer ?
#
loop_
_entity_poly.entity_id
_entity_poly.type
_entity_poly.pdbx_seq_one_letter_code
_entity_poly.pdbx_strand_id
1 'polypeptide(L)'
;MLGAIFGDMAGSVYEFKNIKTTAFDLLGEGTSYTDDTVLTVAVADWILQGALTKDRLIERLRFWVDRYPRPMGGYGLRFVKWVRSEHPVPYNSWGNGSAMRVAPVGWAFDTLEETEAMAALTAEVTHNHPEGIKGAQATAAAIFMARTGATKAAIKAYVEERYGYDLSMTCDEIRPTYEFDESCAGTVPQALVAFLESVDFESAIRLAVSLGGDSDTLACITGGVAEGFYGMKQSLPVETGAGGVMWFEEVTLKRLPSDLREVVKAFFEQVVDRKKLFWAKNESATITGPIRWTLSKHEDVVLDEVSYRSFLKGYAPDWDMRFGVYYEDGWLYIYRSHYLLKKFRFEKREDGLYHLGEYYDSEKEVGEDLLLTVLIEGYFDEGLKFEGSRQR
;
A
#
# COMPACT_ATOMS: atom_id res chain seq x y z
N MET A 1 -3.91 3.14 5.23
CA MET A 1 -3.43 3.53 6.56
C MET A 1 -2.87 2.35 7.36
N LEU A 2 -3.52 1.19 7.38
CA LEU A 2 -3.06 0.05 8.18
C LEU A 2 -1.67 -0.45 7.74
N GLY A 3 -1.36 -0.36 6.44
CA GLY A 3 -0.07 -0.75 5.87
C GLY A 3 1.06 0.09 6.43
N ALA A 4 0.82 1.38 6.64
CA ALA A 4 1.77 2.27 7.28
C ALA A 4 2.06 1.86 8.73
N ILE A 5 1.00 1.56 9.50
CA ILE A 5 1.10 1.09 10.89
C ILE A 5 1.86 -0.24 10.98
N PHE A 6 1.59 -1.19 10.07
CA PHE A 6 2.33 -2.46 10.06
C PHE A 6 3.79 -2.28 9.64
N GLY A 7 4.04 -1.40 8.67
CA GLY A 7 5.40 -1.06 8.25
C GLY A 7 6.23 -0.48 9.40
N ASP A 8 5.68 0.50 10.12
CA ASP A 8 6.26 1.02 11.37
C ASP A 8 6.59 -0.14 12.32
N MET A 9 5.60 -0.95 12.71
CA MET A 9 5.83 -2.04 13.65
C MET A 9 6.93 -3.01 13.20
N ALA A 10 6.96 -3.34 11.90
CA ALA A 10 7.94 -4.26 11.34
C ALA A 10 9.35 -3.67 11.27
N GLY A 11 9.48 -2.36 11.06
CA GLY A 11 10.76 -1.65 11.04
C GLY A 11 11.28 -1.25 12.42
N SER A 12 10.41 -1.16 13.44
CA SER A 12 10.71 -0.59 14.77
C SER A 12 11.98 -1.12 15.45
N VAL A 13 12.24 -2.43 15.43
CA VAL A 13 13.43 -3.01 16.07
C VAL A 13 14.72 -2.80 15.26
N TYR A 14 14.60 -2.33 14.02
CA TYR A 14 15.69 -2.19 13.07
C TYR A 14 16.12 -0.73 12.83
N GLU A 15 15.39 0.27 13.33
CA GLU A 15 15.69 1.71 13.20
C GLU A 15 17.16 2.04 13.55
N PHE A 16 17.61 1.64 14.75
CA PHE A 16 18.99 1.84 15.22
C PHE A 16 19.88 0.59 15.12
N LYS A 17 19.33 -0.50 14.56
CA LYS A 17 20.02 -1.79 14.40
C LYS A 17 19.60 -2.43 13.09
N ASN A 18 20.00 -1.78 12.00
CA ASN A 18 19.54 -2.15 10.66
C ASN A 18 19.81 -3.63 10.32
N ILE A 19 18.88 -4.20 9.56
CA ILE A 19 19.02 -5.51 8.94
C ILE A 19 19.11 -5.32 7.43
N LYS A 20 20.19 -5.79 6.81
CA LYS A 20 20.45 -5.61 5.37
C LYS A 20 20.07 -6.84 4.54
N THR A 21 18.98 -7.50 4.92
CA THR A 21 18.44 -8.69 4.25
C THR A 21 16.92 -8.68 4.35
N THR A 22 16.24 -9.28 3.37
CA THR A 22 14.78 -9.47 3.36
C THR A 22 14.32 -10.66 4.21
N ALA A 23 15.26 -11.52 4.63
CA ALA A 23 15.00 -12.70 5.45
C ALA A 23 15.02 -12.35 6.95
N PHE A 24 13.86 -11.94 7.47
CA PHE A 24 13.66 -11.61 8.89
C PHE A 24 12.22 -11.86 9.32
N ASP A 25 11.96 -11.91 10.63
CA ASP A 25 10.61 -12.04 11.17
C ASP A 25 9.91 -10.67 11.15
N LEU A 26 8.87 -10.52 10.32
CA LEU A 26 8.16 -9.24 10.10
C LEU A 26 7.67 -8.61 11.40
N LEU A 27 7.11 -9.42 12.30
CA LEU A 27 6.60 -8.98 13.59
C LEU A 27 7.20 -9.83 14.72
N GLY A 28 8.53 -10.00 14.68
CA GLY A 28 9.30 -10.76 15.67
C GLY A 28 9.22 -10.18 17.09
N GLU A 29 9.89 -10.82 18.03
CA GLU A 29 9.92 -10.38 19.43
C GLU A 29 10.45 -8.94 19.55
N GLY A 30 9.78 -8.12 20.37
CA GLY A 30 10.16 -6.73 20.62
C GLY A 30 9.62 -5.70 19.64
N THR A 31 9.03 -6.12 18.51
CA THR A 31 8.35 -5.20 17.57
C THR A 31 7.13 -4.54 18.21
N SER A 32 7.02 -3.22 18.05
CA SER A 32 5.92 -2.40 18.57
C SER A 32 5.72 -1.18 17.69
N TYR A 33 4.60 -0.49 17.83
CA TYR A 33 4.37 0.79 17.16
C TYR A 33 5.31 1.88 17.70
N THR A 34 5.72 2.81 16.83
CA THR A 34 6.51 4.00 17.15
C THR A 34 5.65 5.27 17.10
N ASP A 35 6.28 6.45 17.08
CA ASP A 35 5.55 7.71 16.90
C ASP A 35 4.90 7.85 15.52
N ASP A 36 5.39 7.15 14.51
CA ASP A 36 4.78 7.01 13.19
C ASP A 36 3.30 6.64 13.27
N THR A 37 3.00 5.52 13.94
CA THR A 37 1.62 5.07 14.17
C THR A 37 0.84 6.09 14.98
N VAL A 38 1.42 6.64 16.07
CA VAL A 38 0.67 7.56 16.93
C VAL A 38 0.26 8.82 16.16
N LEU A 39 1.17 9.37 15.36
CA LEU A 39 0.93 10.57 14.58
C LEU A 39 0.08 10.29 13.33
N THR A 40 0.19 9.10 12.73
CA THR A 40 -0.73 8.61 11.69
C THR A 40 -2.15 8.57 12.22
N VAL A 41 -2.36 7.99 13.40
CA VAL A 41 -3.69 7.93 14.04
C VAL A 41 -4.19 9.33 14.40
N ALA A 42 -3.32 10.23 14.84
CA ALA A 42 -3.70 11.61 15.10
C ALA A 42 -4.22 12.35 13.86
N VAL A 43 -3.60 12.12 12.68
CA VAL A 43 -4.07 12.66 11.41
C VAL A 43 -5.40 12.01 10.99
N ALA A 44 -5.56 10.69 11.15
CA ALA A 44 -6.81 9.99 10.85
C ALA A 44 -7.99 10.51 11.68
N ASP A 45 -7.77 10.71 12.97
CA ASP A 45 -8.76 11.25 13.89
C ASP A 45 -9.09 12.72 13.60
N TRP A 46 -8.10 13.53 13.22
CA TRP A 46 -8.35 14.89 12.72
C TRP A 46 -9.27 14.89 11.48
N ILE A 47 -9.10 13.94 10.57
CA ILE A 47 -9.98 13.78 9.41
C ILE A 47 -11.40 13.37 9.85
N LEU A 48 -11.51 12.40 10.75
CA LEU A 48 -12.79 11.89 11.25
C LEU A 48 -13.64 12.94 11.98
N GLN A 49 -13.02 13.87 12.70
CA GLN A 49 -13.75 14.93 13.41
C GLN A 49 -14.36 15.98 12.47
N GLY A 50 -13.87 16.06 11.23
CA GLY A 50 -14.21 17.13 10.32
C GLY A 50 -13.62 18.49 10.74
N ALA A 51 -13.84 19.51 9.91
CA ALA A 51 -13.24 20.85 10.06
C ALA A 51 -11.70 20.84 9.99
N LEU A 52 -11.20 20.52 8.79
CA LEU A 52 -9.78 20.32 8.42
C LEU A 52 -8.93 21.59 8.49
N THR A 53 -8.78 22.16 9.69
CA THR A 53 -7.92 23.32 9.95
C THR A 53 -6.62 22.92 10.65
N LYS A 54 -5.58 23.75 10.51
CA LYS A 54 -4.30 23.56 11.20
C LYS A 54 -4.44 23.54 12.72
N ASP A 55 -5.28 24.41 13.29
CA ASP A 55 -5.47 24.48 14.75
C ASP A 55 -6.07 23.18 15.30
N ARG A 56 -7.05 22.59 14.59
CA ARG A 56 -7.63 21.30 14.97
C ARG A 56 -6.63 20.16 14.80
N LEU A 57 -5.81 20.19 13.75
CA LEU A 57 -4.74 19.21 13.60
C LEU A 57 -3.74 19.28 14.76
N ILE A 58 -3.31 20.48 15.15
CA ILE A 58 -2.40 20.70 16.28
C ILE A 58 -3.00 20.16 17.58
N GLU A 59 -4.30 20.41 17.81
CA GLU A 59 -5.04 19.87 18.96
C GLU A 59 -5.02 18.33 18.98
N ARG A 60 -5.26 17.68 17.84
CA ARG A 60 -5.22 16.20 17.76
C ARG A 60 -3.82 15.64 17.95
N LEU A 61 -2.81 16.25 17.33
CA LEU A 61 -1.41 15.84 17.53
C LEU A 61 -1.03 15.90 19.01
N ARG A 62 -1.40 16.98 19.72
CA ARG A 62 -1.19 17.11 21.17
C ARG A 62 -1.90 16.04 21.97
N PHE A 63 -3.20 15.85 21.70
CA PHE A 63 -4.01 14.88 22.41
C PHE A 63 -3.38 13.48 22.37
N TRP A 64 -2.94 13.02 21.20
CA TRP A 64 -2.37 11.68 21.06
C TRP A 64 -0.95 11.58 21.63
N VAL A 65 -0.13 12.63 21.51
CA VAL A 65 1.20 12.67 22.13
C VAL A 65 1.14 12.66 23.66
N ASP A 66 0.19 13.40 24.26
CA ASP A 66 -0.01 13.41 25.71
C ASP A 66 -0.50 12.04 26.23
N ARG A 67 -1.32 11.37 25.42
CA ARG A 67 -1.84 10.02 25.72
C ARG A 67 -0.79 8.92 25.56
N TYR A 68 0.11 9.09 24.59
CA TYR A 68 1.20 8.17 24.27
C TYR A 68 2.55 8.87 24.36
N PRO A 69 3.03 9.26 25.55
CA PRO A 69 4.24 10.09 25.67
C PRO A 69 5.55 9.34 25.42
N ARG A 70 5.50 8.01 25.33
CA ARG A 70 6.66 7.11 25.20
C ARG A 70 6.36 5.94 24.25
N PRO A 71 6.10 6.18 22.96
CA PRO A 71 6.12 5.10 21.97
C PRO A 71 7.54 4.52 21.86
N MET A 72 7.69 3.39 21.18
CA MET A 72 9.02 2.86 20.84
C MET A 72 9.75 3.85 19.91
N GLY A 73 11.09 3.94 19.99
CA GLY A 73 11.89 4.96 19.30
C GLY A 73 11.79 6.33 19.96
N GLY A 74 10.55 6.78 20.19
CA GLY A 74 10.23 8.05 20.82
C GLY A 74 10.23 9.22 19.83
N TYR A 75 9.53 10.29 20.17
CA TYR A 75 9.38 11.43 19.26
C TYR A 75 10.69 12.21 19.05
N GLY A 76 10.89 12.70 17.83
CA GLY A 76 11.97 13.63 17.50
C GLY A 76 12.02 14.88 18.42
N LEU A 77 13.22 15.26 18.86
CA LEU A 77 13.42 16.29 19.90
C LEU A 77 12.79 17.65 19.57
N ARG A 78 12.89 18.07 18.30
CA ARG A 78 12.27 19.34 17.83
C ARG A 78 10.75 19.27 17.85
N PHE A 79 10.18 18.11 17.50
CA PHE A 79 8.74 17.89 17.58
C PHE A 79 8.27 17.89 19.03
N VAL A 80 8.99 17.25 19.96
CA VAL A 80 8.68 17.29 21.40
C VAL A 80 8.67 18.73 21.94
N LYS A 81 9.64 19.56 21.53
CA LYS A 81 9.67 20.97 21.90
C LYS A 81 8.46 21.73 21.34
N TRP A 82 8.09 21.46 20.10
CA TRP A 82 6.95 22.08 19.42
C TRP A 82 5.62 21.71 20.07
N VAL A 83 5.36 20.41 20.28
CA VAL A 83 4.07 19.92 20.78
C VAL A 83 3.80 20.39 22.21
N ARG A 84 4.86 20.53 23.03
CA ARG A 84 4.80 21.03 24.43
C ARG A 84 4.84 22.55 24.57
N SER A 85 5.02 23.32 23.50
CA SER A 85 4.98 24.78 23.55
C SER A 85 3.58 25.27 23.98
N GLU A 86 3.41 26.44 24.59
CA GLU A 86 2.05 26.99 24.76
C GLU A 86 1.47 27.41 23.40
N HIS A 87 2.30 28.06 22.59
CA HIS A 87 1.99 28.52 21.23
C HIS A 87 2.91 27.81 20.22
N PRO A 88 2.47 26.69 19.62
CA PRO A 88 3.29 25.92 18.71
C PRO A 88 3.43 26.66 17.37
N VAL A 89 4.67 26.94 16.96
CA VAL A 89 5.00 27.57 15.68
C VAL A 89 5.89 26.60 14.89
N PRO A 90 5.60 26.33 13.60
CA PRO A 90 6.42 25.41 12.81
C PRO A 90 7.87 25.87 12.74
N TYR A 91 8.79 24.91 12.67
CA TYR A 91 10.22 25.13 12.95
C TYR A 91 11.14 24.86 11.74
N ASN A 92 10.62 25.08 10.53
CA ASN A 92 11.31 24.94 9.25
C ASN A 92 12.04 23.59 9.09
N SER A 93 11.38 22.52 9.51
CA SER A 93 11.91 21.16 9.40
C SER A 93 11.69 20.59 7.99
N TRP A 94 12.72 19.92 7.47
CA TRP A 94 12.69 19.11 6.25
C TRP A 94 12.63 17.59 6.54
N GLY A 95 12.46 17.22 7.81
CA GLY A 95 12.46 15.84 8.27
C GLY A 95 11.31 15.00 7.71
N ASN A 96 11.51 13.70 7.62
CA ASN A 96 10.56 12.68 7.14
C ASN A 96 9.31 12.54 8.03
N GLY A 97 9.31 13.14 9.22
CA GLY A 97 8.17 13.15 10.15
C GLY A 97 6.88 13.78 9.62
N SER A 98 6.94 14.51 8.52
CA SER A 98 5.73 14.93 7.78
C SER A 98 5.16 13.82 6.89
N ALA A 99 6.02 13.02 6.26
CA ALA A 99 5.65 11.92 5.37
C ALA A 99 5.15 10.69 6.14
N MET A 100 5.78 10.37 7.27
CA MET A 100 5.48 9.16 8.06
C MET A 100 4.04 9.09 8.58
N ARG A 101 3.38 10.25 8.74
CA ARG A 101 2.02 10.35 9.30
C ARG A 101 0.92 10.66 8.28
N VAL A 102 1.27 10.79 7.00
CA VAL A 102 0.36 11.35 5.99
C VAL A 102 -0.55 10.30 5.35
N ALA A 103 -0.33 9.01 5.64
CA ALA A 103 -1.08 7.92 5.04
C ALA A 103 -2.62 8.10 5.06
N PRO A 104 -3.28 8.58 6.13
CA PRO A 104 -4.72 8.78 6.15
C PRO A 104 -5.21 9.80 5.10
N VAL A 105 -4.43 10.85 4.84
CA VAL A 105 -4.73 11.85 3.80
C VAL A 105 -4.80 11.19 2.43
N GLY A 106 -3.84 10.29 2.15
CA GLY A 106 -3.81 9.53 0.90
C GLY A 106 -5.11 8.77 0.62
N TRP A 107 -5.85 8.37 1.66
CA TRP A 107 -7.14 7.66 1.56
C TRP A 107 -8.38 8.59 1.55
N ALA A 108 -8.30 9.75 2.19
CA ALA A 108 -9.49 10.49 2.59
C ALA A 108 -10.18 11.30 1.48
N PHE A 109 -9.46 11.74 0.46
CA PHE A 109 -9.96 12.69 -0.55
C PHE A 109 -10.27 12.04 -1.89
N ASP A 110 -11.02 12.72 -2.76
CA ASP A 110 -11.49 12.14 -4.03
C ASP A 110 -10.67 12.57 -5.24
N THR A 111 -9.87 13.64 -5.10
CA THR A 111 -8.96 14.11 -6.14
C THR A 111 -7.52 14.15 -5.65
N LEU A 112 -6.60 14.07 -6.60
CA LEU A 112 -5.17 14.15 -6.32
C LEU A 112 -4.82 15.55 -5.79
N GLU A 113 -5.40 16.61 -6.37
CA GLU A 113 -5.17 17.99 -5.97
C GLU A 113 -5.59 18.25 -4.52
N GLU A 114 -6.76 17.74 -4.11
CA GLU A 114 -7.22 17.88 -2.73
C GLU A 114 -6.35 17.07 -1.77
N THR A 115 -5.96 15.86 -2.18
CA THR A 115 -5.01 15.02 -1.41
C THR A 115 -3.70 15.75 -1.17
N GLU A 116 -3.10 16.35 -2.20
CA GLU A 116 -1.84 17.08 -2.10
C GLU A 116 -1.96 18.37 -1.28
N ALA A 117 -3.08 19.09 -1.40
CA ALA A 117 -3.33 20.28 -0.59
C ALA A 117 -3.45 19.94 0.90
N MET A 118 -4.14 18.85 1.23
CA MET A 118 -4.31 18.41 2.61
C MET A 118 -3.02 17.81 3.16
N ALA A 119 -2.24 17.10 2.35
CA ALA A 119 -0.91 16.62 2.73
C ALA A 119 0.01 17.79 3.09
N ALA A 120 0.02 18.86 2.30
CA ALA A 120 0.77 20.07 2.62
C ALA A 120 0.32 20.70 3.94
N LEU A 121 -1.00 20.82 4.17
CA LEU A 121 -1.54 21.34 5.43
C LEU A 121 -1.04 20.53 6.64
N THR A 122 -1.01 19.20 6.52
CA THR A 122 -0.49 18.34 7.61
C THR A 122 1.00 18.49 7.88
N ALA A 123 1.80 18.84 6.87
CA ALA A 123 3.22 19.10 7.03
C ALA A 123 3.47 20.47 7.66
N GLU A 124 2.80 21.51 7.17
CA GLU A 124 3.03 22.93 7.50
C GLU A 124 2.94 23.28 8.98
N VAL A 125 2.24 22.49 9.80
CA VAL A 125 2.16 22.72 11.25
C VAL A 125 3.48 22.46 11.98
N THR A 126 4.42 21.72 11.38
CA THR A 126 5.71 21.33 11.99
C THR A 126 6.89 21.42 11.02
N HIS A 127 6.70 20.95 9.79
CA HIS A 127 7.68 20.76 8.72
C HIS A 127 7.40 21.72 7.56
N ASN A 128 7.35 23.03 7.84
CA ASN A 128 7.05 24.05 6.83
C ASN A 128 8.23 24.39 5.89
N HIS A 129 9.29 23.58 5.89
CA HIS A 129 10.32 23.65 4.84
C HIS A 129 9.77 23.03 3.55
N PRO A 130 10.12 23.55 2.35
CA PRO A 130 9.66 22.98 1.08
C PRO A 130 9.85 21.47 0.96
N GLU A 131 11.03 20.95 1.35
CA GLU A 131 11.29 19.49 1.35
C GLU A 131 10.41 18.69 2.32
N GLY A 132 10.05 19.27 3.47
CA GLY A 132 9.15 18.63 4.43
C GLY A 132 7.73 18.51 3.87
N ILE A 133 7.24 19.58 3.24
CA ILE A 133 5.95 19.60 2.53
C ILE A 133 5.97 18.62 1.36
N LYS A 134 7.04 18.67 0.55
CA LYS A 134 7.23 17.83 -0.63
C LYS A 134 7.14 16.34 -0.32
N GLY A 135 7.81 15.89 0.75
CA GLY A 135 7.78 14.48 1.14
C GLY A 135 6.38 14.00 1.55
N ALA A 136 5.62 14.83 2.28
CA ALA A 136 4.25 14.52 2.64
C ALA A 136 3.33 14.46 1.42
N GLN A 137 3.45 15.43 0.50
CA GLN A 137 2.67 15.46 -0.73
C GLN A 137 2.98 14.25 -1.63
N ALA A 138 4.26 13.95 -1.87
CA ALA A 138 4.67 12.81 -2.68
C ALA A 138 4.17 11.47 -2.11
N THR A 139 4.25 11.29 -0.80
CA THR A 139 3.76 10.08 -0.12
C THR A 139 2.23 9.96 -0.25
N ALA A 140 1.48 11.03 0.03
CA ALA A 140 0.02 11.02 -0.06
C ALA A 140 -0.46 10.83 -1.51
N ALA A 141 0.22 11.47 -2.47
CA ALA A 141 -0.04 11.32 -3.91
C ALA A 141 0.19 9.87 -4.35
N ALA A 142 1.30 9.25 -3.97
CA ALA A 142 1.58 7.85 -4.28
C ALA A 142 0.51 6.91 -3.72
N ILE A 143 0.04 7.14 -2.48
CA ILE A 143 -1.06 6.37 -1.87
C ILE A 143 -2.37 6.57 -2.64
N PHE A 144 -2.74 7.81 -2.95
CA PHE A 144 -3.94 8.13 -3.73
C PHE A 144 -3.91 7.45 -5.09
N MET A 145 -2.81 7.61 -5.82
CA MET A 145 -2.61 7.02 -7.13
C MET A 145 -2.69 5.50 -7.06
N ALA A 146 -2.01 4.87 -6.10
CA ALA A 146 -2.07 3.44 -5.88
C ALA A 146 -3.50 2.92 -5.70
N ARG A 147 -4.27 3.50 -4.74
CA ARG A 147 -5.64 3.03 -4.47
C ARG A 147 -6.67 3.38 -5.56
N THR A 148 -6.34 4.32 -6.44
CA THR A 148 -7.18 4.70 -7.59
C THR A 148 -6.79 3.96 -8.88
N GLY A 149 -5.86 3.00 -8.80
CA GLY A 149 -5.50 2.11 -9.91
C GLY A 149 -4.38 2.63 -10.79
N ALA A 150 -3.56 3.58 -10.34
CA ALA A 150 -2.34 3.96 -11.03
C ALA A 150 -1.34 2.79 -11.06
N THR A 151 -0.65 2.57 -12.17
CA THR A 151 0.47 1.63 -12.24
C THR A 151 1.69 2.19 -11.52
N LYS A 152 2.58 1.31 -11.07
CA LYS A 152 3.90 1.67 -10.54
C LYS A 152 4.67 2.62 -11.46
N ALA A 153 4.65 2.38 -12.77
CA ALA A 153 5.29 3.27 -13.75
C ALA A 153 4.66 4.67 -13.77
N ALA A 154 3.34 4.78 -13.66
CA ALA A 154 2.65 6.07 -13.60
C ALA A 154 2.95 6.80 -12.28
N ILE A 155 2.95 6.09 -11.15
CA ILE A 155 3.33 6.63 -9.83
C ILE A 155 4.78 7.13 -9.88
N LYS A 156 5.71 6.33 -10.40
CA LYS A 156 7.13 6.68 -10.56
C LYS A 156 7.29 7.95 -11.38
N ALA A 157 6.72 7.98 -12.59
CA ALA A 157 6.81 9.12 -13.49
C ALA A 157 6.22 10.38 -12.87
N TYR A 158 5.05 10.27 -12.23
CA TYR A 158 4.43 11.40 -11.55
C TYR A 158 5.32 11.95 -10.44
N VAL A 159 5.88 11.07 -9.60
CA VAL A 159 6.73 11.52 -8.48
C VAL A 159 8.03 12.15 -8.96
N GLU A 160 8.67 11.56 -9.98
CA GLU A 160 9.88 12.12 -10.62
C GLU A 160 9.61 13.49 -11.24
N GLU A 161 8.54 13.65 -12.01
CA GLU A 161 8.21 14.90 -12.70
C GLU A 161 7.74 15.99 -11.72
N ARG A 162 6.84 15.65 -10.79
CA ARG A 162 6.18 16.62 -9.92
C ARG A 162 7.06 17.08 -8.76
N TYR A 163 7.90 16.18 -8.23
CA TYR A 163 8.66 16.39 -7.00
C TYR A 163 10.18 16.28 -7.18
N GLY A 164 10.66 15.81 -8.33
CA GLY A 164 12.09 15.74 -8.64
C GLY A 164 12.84 14.70 -7.81
N TYR A 165 12.15 13.71 -7.23
CA TYR A 165 12.80 12.60 -6.54
C TYR A 165 13.35 11.62 -7.57
N ASP A 166 14.61 11.22 -7.43
CA ASP A 166 15.21 10.17 -8.26
C ASP A 166 14.78 8.79 -7.74
N LEU A 167 14.06 8.05 -8.58
CA LEU A 167 13.55 6.71 -8.29
C LEU A 167 14.17 5.66 -9.23
N SER A 168 15.33 5.96 -9.83
CA SER A 168 15.96 5.12 -10.85
C SER A 168 16.78 3.96 -10.29
N MET A 169 17.30 4.10 -9.07
CA MET A 169 18.10 3.06 -8.41
C MET A 169 17.23 1.86 -8.00
N THR A 170 17.84 0.69 -8.00
CA THR A 170 17.26 -0.53 -7.43
C THR A 170 17.54 -0.67 -5.94
N CYS A 171 16.76 -1.48 -5.23
CA CYS A 171 16.95 -1.81 -3.82
C CYS A 171 18.31 -2.47 -3.60
N ASP A 172 18.79 -3.28 -4.54
CA ASP A 172 20.10 -3.91 -4.47
C ASP A 172 21.26 -2.91 -4.63
N GLU A 173 21.05 -1.82 -5.37
CA GLU A 173 22.01 -0.72 -5.48
C GLU A 173 21.98 0.21 -4.25
N ILE A 174 20.80 0.43 -3.65
CA ILE A 174 20.62 1.29 -2.47
C ILE A 174 21.12 0.61 -1.19
N ARG A 175 20.77 -0.65 -0.98
CA ARG A 175 20.97 -1.40 0.28
C ARG A 175 22.40 -1.33 0.86
N PRO A 176 23.48 -1.46 0.05
CA PRO A 176 24.85 -1.48 0.57
C PRO A 176 25.33 -0.14 1.16
N THR A 177 24.76 0.98 0.72
CA THR A 177 25.25 2.34 1.04
C THR A 177 24.26 3.19 1.80
N TYR A 178 22.99 2.80 1.85
CA TYR A 178 21.97 3.56 2.57
C TYR A 178 22.18 3.51 4.08
N GLU A 179 22.14 4.66 4.74
CA GLU A 179 22.35 4.82 6.18
C GLU A 179 21.17 5.60 6.79
N PHE A 180 21.21 5.84 8.11
CA PHE A 180 20.16 6.57 8.81
C PHE A 180 20.05 8.00 8.27
N ASP A 181 18.88 8.33 7.71
CA ASP A 181 18.55 9.65 7.19
C ASP A 181 17.12 10.01 7.61
N GLU A 182 17.00 11.05 8.43
CA GLU A 182 15.73 11.55 8.98
C GLU A 182 15.09 12.62 8.06
N SER A 183 15.61 12.85 6.85
CA SER A 183 15.10 13.85 5.90
C SER A 183 14.09 13.29 4.92
N CYS A 184 13.09 14.08 4.52
CA CYS A 184 12.18 13.68 3.44
C CYS A 184 12.92 13.31 2.15
N ALA A 185 13.98 14.04 1.79
CA ALA A 185 14.73 13.80 0.56
C ALA A 185 15.57 12.53 0.61
N GLY A 186 15.96 12.09 1.80
CA GLY A 186 16.73 10.88 2.03
C GLY A 186 15.90 9.65 2.41
N THR A 187 14.63 9.77 2.79
CA THR A 187 13.77 8.62 3.14
C THR A 187 12.70 8.33 2.09
N VAL A 188 11.99 9.37 1.61
CA VAL A 188 10.81 9.18 0.74
C VAL A 188 11.16 8.48 -0.58
N PRO A 189 12.20 8.88 -1.35
CA PRO A 189 12.51 8.19 -2.60
C PRO A 189 12.82 6.70 -2.40
N GLN A 190 13.52 6.35 -1.33
CA GLN A 190 13.96 5.00 -1.00
C GLN A 190 12.77 4.14 -0.59
N ALA A 191 11.86 4.70 0.21
CA ALA A 191 10.59 4.06 0.55
C ALA A 191 9.73 3.79 -0.70
N LEU A 192 9.71 4.73 -1.65
CA LEU A 192 8.99 4.57 -2.92
C LEU A 192 9.66 3.55 -3.84
N VAL A 193 11.00 3.51 -3.92
CA VAL A 193 11.75 2.48 -4.66
C VAL A 193 11.45 1.09 -4.11
N ALA A 194 11.44 0.91 -2.78
CA ALA A 194 11.06 -0.35 -2.15
C ALA A 194 9.64 -0.80 -2.54
N PHE A 195 8.69 0.14 -2.61
CA PHE A 195 7.36 -0.14 -3.14
C PHE A 195 7.42 -0.50 -4.64
N LEU A 196 8.13 0.27 -5.46
CA LEU A 196 8.19 0.07 -6.91
C LEU A 196 8.78 -1.30 -7.29
N GLU A 197 9.72 -1.83 -6.52
CA GLU A 197 10.32 -3.16 -6.76
C GLU A 197 9.62 -4.34 -6.08
N SER A 198 8.69 -4.07 -5.17
CA SER A 198 7.91 -5.15 -4.53
C SER A 198 7.03 -5.92 -5.53
N VAL A 199 6.56 -7.10 -5.12
CA VAL A 199 5.58 -7.89 -5.91
C VAL A 199 4.27 -8.14 -5.16
N ASP A 200 4.26 -7.86 -3.86
CA ASP A 200 3.12 -7.91 -2.96
C ASP A 200 3.37 -7.06 -1.71
N PHE A 201 2.39 -7.01 -0.80
CA PHE A 201 2.49 -6.24 0.44
C PHE A 201 3.68 -6.69 1.32
N GLU A 202 3.88 -8.00 1.47
CA GLU A 202 4.96 -8.54 2.32
C GLU A 202 6.34 -8.16 1.80
N SER A 203 6.58 -8.42 0.51
CA SER A 203 7.83 -8.08 -0.16
C SER A 203 8.12 -6.59 -0.12
N ALA A 204 7.09 -5.72 -0.18
CA ALA A 204 7.27 -4.28 0.00
C ALA A 204 7.85 -3.95 1.38
N ILE A 205 7.27 -4.49 2.46
CA ILE A 205 7.78 -4.27 3.82
C ILE A 205 9.18 -4.88 3.98
N ARG A 206 9.41 -6.08 3.45
CA ARG A 206 10.73 -6.72 3.51
C ARG A 206 11.80 -5.93 2.79
N LEU A 207 11.52 -5.46 1.57
CA LEU A 207 12.45 -4.63 0.81
C LEU A 207 12.75 -3.36 1.58
N ALA A 208 11.72 -2.66 2.06
CA ALA A 208 11.83 -1.43 2.82
C ALA A 208 12.75 -1.61 4.04
N VAL A 209 12.40 -2.50 4.98
CA VAL A 209 13.22 -2.76 6.17
C VAL A 209 14.64 -3.23 5.79
N SER A 210 14.80 -4.00 4.71
CA SER A 210 16.12 -4.46 4.26
C SER A 210 17.04 -3.34 3.78
N LEU A 211 16.50 -2.19 3.35
CA LEU A 211 17.32 -1.04 2.99
C LEU A 211 18.05 -0.47 4.20
N GLY A 212 17.54 -0.68 5.42
CA GLY A 212 18.07 -0.07 6.65
C GLY A 212 17.76 1.42 6.75
N GLY A 213 18.60 2.18 7.45
CA GLY A 213 18.35 3.57 7.78
C GLY A 213 17.26 3.72 8.84
N ASP A 214 16.46 4.78 8.72
CA ASP A 214 15.26 5.04 9.54
C ASP A 214 14.15 4.04 9.15
N SER A 215 14.28 2.81 9.67
CA SER A 215 13.67 1.61 9.09
C SER A 215 12.16 1.52 9.34
N ASP A 216 11.68 1.98 10.50
CA ASP A 216 10.25 2.12 10.80
C ASP A 216 9.62 3.19 9.93
N THR A 217 10.22 4.38 9.82
CA THR A 217 9.68 5.45 8.95
C THR A 217 9.65 5.04 7.49
N LEU A 218 10.74 4.44 7.01
CA LEU A 218 10.84 4.00 5.63
C LEU A 218 9.80 2.90 5.32
N ALA A 219 9.64 1.91 6.21
CA ALA A 219 8.64 0.87 6.05
C ALA A 219 7.21 1.38 6.24
N CYS A 220 6.98 2.39 7.08
CA CYS A 220 5.71 3.08 7.27
C CYS A 220 5.23 3.74 5.97
N ILE A 221 6.12 4.48 5.31
CA ILE A 221 5.83 5.12 4.01
C ILE A 221 5.57 4.06 2.94
N THR A 222 6.46 3.07 2.80
CA THR A 222 6.30 1.98 1.82
C THR A 222 5.00 1.21 2.06
N GLY A 223 4.70 0.86 3.31
CA GLY A 223 3.51 0.12 3.70
C GLY A 223 2.22 0.86 3.37
N GLY A 224 2.19 2.18 3.58
CA GLY A 224 1.03 3.00 3.22
C GLY A 224 0.71 2.97 1.72
N VAL A 225 1.74 3.02 0.87
CA VAL A 225 1.57 2.94 -0.59
C VAL A 225 1.24 1.51 -1.03
N ALA A 226 1.94 0.52 -0.47
CA ALA A 226 1.75 -0.90 -0.77
C ALA A 226 0.34 -1.37 -0.43
N GLU A 227 -0.25 -0.93 0.69
CA GLU A 227 -1.64 -1.20 1.03
C GLU A 227 -2.62 -0.64 -0.01
N GLY A 228 -2.38 0.58 -0.51
CA GLY A 228 -3.20 1.16 -1.57
C GLY A 228 -3.15 0.36 -2.87
N PHE A 229 -2.00 -0.25 -3.17
CA PHE A 229 -1.77 -0.96 -4.43
C PHE A 229 -2.13 -2.45 -4.37
N TYR A 230 -1.81 -3.13 -3.27
CA TYR A 230 -1.96 -4.58 -3.10
C TYR A 230 -3.07 -4.98 -2.12
N GLY A 231 -3.61 -4.05 -1.34
CA GLY A 231 -4.39 -4.38 -0.13
C GLY A 231 -3.53 -5.00 0.98
N MET A 232 -4.17 -5.46 2.07
CA MET A 232 -3.44 -5.80 3.29
C MET A 232 -4.06 -6.91 4.16
N LYS A 233 -4.83 -7.85 3.60
CA LYS A 233 -5.51 -8.84 4.45
C LYS A 233 -4.62 -9.93 5.05
N GLN A 234 -3.80 -10.59 4.23
CA GLN A 234 -2.99 -11.73 4.69
C GLN A 234 -1.65 -11.81 3.95
N SER A 235 -0.67 -12.61 4.40
CA SER A 235 0.48 -13.00 3.59
C SER A 235 0.16 -14.25 2.79
N LEU A 236 0.68 -14.37 1.57
CA LEU A 236 0.83 -15.71 1.02
C LEU A 236 1.84 -16.47 1.88
N PRO A 237 1.63 -17.77 2.11
CA PRO A 237 2.61 -18.58 2.82
C PRO A 237 3.90 -18.65 1.99
N VAL A 238 4.82 -17.72 2.21
CA VAL A 238 6.21 -17.93 1.83
C VAL A 238 6.76 -19.01 2.75
N GLU A 239 7.52 -19.95 2.20
CA GLU A 239 8.27 -20.99 2.91
C GLU A 239 9.36 -20.42 3.84
N THR A 240 9.03 -19.42 4.66
CA THR A 240 9.76 -19.11 5.88
C THR A 240 9.29 -20.15 6.90
N GLY A 241 10.21 -20.94 7.44
CA GLY A 241 9.95 -22.19 8.19
C GLY A 241 9.04 -22.16 9.42
N ALA A 242 8.25 -21.10 9.63
CA ALA A 242 7.21 -20.98 10.65
C ALA A 242 5.81 -21.46 10.20
N GLY A 243 5.58 -21.71 8.90
CA GLY A 243 4.44 -22.52 8.43
C GLY A 243 3.02 -22.00 8.70
N GLY A 244 2.79 -20.69 8.74
CA GLY A 244 1.47 -20.10 8.98
C GLY A 244 1.14 -18.87 8.13
N VAL A 245 -0.14 -18.70 7.80
CA VAL A 245 -0.68 -17.49 7.15
C VAL A 245 -0.70 -16.35 8.17
N MET A 246 -0.09 -15.21 7.84
CA MET A 246 -0.16 -14.00 8.67
C MET A 246 -1.32 -13.12 8.19
N TRP A 247 -2.35 -12.92 9.02
CA TRP A 247 -3.42 -11.98 8.72
C TRP A 247 -2.98 -10.56 9.09
N PHE A 248 -2.41 -9.83 8.14
CA PHE A 248 -1.79 -8.52 8.35
C PHE A 248 -2.73 -7.51 9.03
N GLU A 249 -3.94 -7.33 8.53
CA GLU A 249 -4.95 -6.45 9.15
C GLU A 249 -5.23 -6.84 10.61
N GLU A 250 -5.52 -8.13 10.86
CA GLU A 250 -5.86 -8.59 12.19
C GLU A 250 -4.69 -8.45 13.17
N VAL A 251 -3.48 -8.85 12.76
CA VAL A 251 -2.30 -8.80 13.64
C VAL A 251 -1.92 -7.35 13.94
N THR A 252 -2.03 -6.45 12.95
CA THR A 252 -1.80 -5.02 13.14
C THR A 252 -2.78 -4.46 14.17
N LEU A 253 -4.08 -4.68 13.97
CA LEU A 253 -5.11 -4.21 14.89
C LEU A 253 -4.94 -4.81 16.29
N LYS A 254 -4.62 -6.11 16.42
CA LYS A 254 -4.43 -6.79 17.70
C LYS A 254 -3.27 -6.19 18.52
N ARG A 255 -2.22 -5.67 17.86
CA ARG A 255 -1.05 -5.05 18.49
C ARG A 255 -1.26 -3.61 18.92
N LEU A 256 -2.27 -2.92 18.37
CA LEU A 256 -2.60 -1.56 18.79
C LEU A 256 -3.34 -1.53 20.14
N PRO A 257 -3.05 -0.54 21.01
CA PRO A 257 -3.92 -0.15 22.10
C PRO A 257 -5.37 0.08 21.65
N SER A 258 -6.34 -0.11 22.54
CA SER A 258 -7.76 -0.11 22.18
C SER A 258 -8.25 1.19 21.55
N ASP A 259 -7.80 2.33 22.05
CA ASP A 259 -8.21 3.66 21.55
C ASP A 259 -7.59 4.02 20.19
N LEU A 260 -6.32 3.70 19.95
CA LEU A 260 -5.69 3.82 18.62
C LEU A 260 -6.43 2.92 17.63
N ARG A 261 -6.72 1.68 18.04
CA ARG A 261 -7.47 0.70 17.25
C ARG A 261 -8.88 1.17 16.91
N GLU A 262 -9.57 1.85 17.84
CA GLU A 262 -10.91 2.40 17.62
C GLU A 262 -10.91 3.50 16.55
N VAL A 263 -9.94 4.42 16.59
CA VAL A 263 -9.78 5.43 15.51
C VAL A 263 -9.52 4.75 14.19
N VAL A 264 -8.62 3.76 14.17
CA VAL A 264 -8.30 3.03 12.94
C VAL A 264 -9.55 2.40 12.34
N LYS A 265 -10.33 1.68 13.14
CA LYS A 265 -11.60 1.09 12.69
C LYS A 265 -12.58 2.14 12.18
N ALA A 266 -12.79 3.22 12.92
CA ALA A 266 -13.69 4.30 12.53
C ALA A 266 -13.26 4.95 11.21
N PHE A 267 -11.95 5.12 10.99
CA PHE A 267 -11.40 5.65 9.74
C PHE A 267 -11.72 4.73 8.58
N PHE A 268 -11.52 3.42 8.71
CA PHE A 268 -11.87 2.49 7.64
C PHE A 268 -13.38 2.48 7.36
N GLU A 269 -14.21 2.34 8.40
CA GLU A 269 -15.67 2.28 8.26
C GLU A 269 -16.27 3.54 7.62
N GLN A 270 -15.73 4.72 7.93
CA GLN A 270 -16.30 6.01 7.51
C GLN A 270 -15.64 6.59 6.26
N VAL A 271 -14.37 6.28 6.01
CA VAL A 271 -13.57 6.91 4.95
C VAL A 271 -13.17 5.92 3.87
N VAL A 272 -12.68 4.73 4.24
CA VAL A 272 -12.14 3.75 3.28
C VAL A 272 -13.27 2.90 2.67
N ASP A 273 -14.06 2.23 3.49
CA ASP A 273 -15.08 1.26 3.07
C ASP A 273 -16.23 1.89 2.28
N ARG A 274 -16.56 3.16 2.59
CA ARG A 274 -17.56 3.92 1.81
C ARG A 274 -17.13 4.17 0.37
N LYS A 275 -15.83 4.09 0.07
CA LYS A 275 -15.28 4.31 -1.26
C LYS A 275 -15.12 3.03 -2.08
N LYS A 276 -15.47 1.84 -1.54
CA LYS A 276 -15.48 0.51 -2.21
C LYS A 276 -14.28 0.28 -3.14
N LEU A 277 -13.06 0.21 -2.61
CA LEU A 277 -11.87 0.01 -3.45
C LEU A 277 -10.98 -1.14 -2.95
N PHE A 278 -10.87 -2.16 -3.81
CA PHE A 278 -9.79 -3.17 -3.95
C PHE A 278 -9.78 -4.42 -3.04
N TRP A 279 -9.68 -5.61 -3.65
CA TRP A 279 -9.45 -6.91 -2.99
C TRP A 279 -8.09 -7.53 -3.37
N ALA A 280 -7.34 -7.99 -2.37
CA ALA A 280 -5.95 -8.41 -2.46
C ALA A 280 -5.76 -9.89 -2.90
N LYS A 281 -4.59 -10.20 -3.49
CA LYS A 281 -4.02 -11.57 -3.75
C LYS A 281 -4.22 -12.54 -2.57
N ASN A 282 -4.20 -11.95 -1.40
CA ASN A 282 -4.19 -12.51 -0.07
C ASN A 282 -5.57 -12.94 0.44
N GLU A 283 -6.60 -13.01 -0.39
CA GLU A 283 -7.89 -13.62 -0.02
C GLU A 283 -8.21 -14.87 -0.83
N SER A 284 -7.37 -15.14 -1.82
CA SER A 284 -7.38 -16.40 -2.53
C SER A 284 -6.71 -17.43 -1.61
N ALA A 285 -7.49 -18.15 -0.82
CA ALA A 285 -7.06 -19.29 0.01
C ALA A 285 -6.68 -20.52 -0.86
N THR A 286 -6.01 -20.25 -1.97
CA THR A 286 -5.72 -21.09 -3.12
C THR A 286 -4.24 -20.88 -3.34
N ILE A 287 -3.33 -21.79 -3.03
CA ILE A 287 -3.28 -23.21 -3.38
C ILE A 287 -2.33 -23.89 -2.41
N THR A 288 -2.61 -25.13 -2.03
CA THR A 288 -1.58 -26.04 -1.51
C THR A 288 -1.35 -27.16 -2.54
N GLY A 289 -0.14 -27.20 -3.12
CA GLY A 289 0.32 -28.31 -3.96
C GLY A 289 0.64 -27.97 -5.43
N PRO A 290 1.35 -28.87 -6.14
CA PRO A 290 1.73 -28.68 -7.55
C PRO A 290 0.51 -28.76 -8.48
N ILE A 291 0.34 -27.77 -9.35
CA ILE A 291 -0.71 -27.74 -10.37
C ILE A 291 -0.11 -28.03 -11.74
N ARG A 292 -0.78 -28.88 -12.52
CA ARG A 292 -0.49 -29.08 -13.94
C ARG A 292 -1.31 -28.10 -14.78
N TRP A 293 -0.61 -27.38 -15.64
CA TRP A 293 -1.15 -26.40 -16.57
C TRP A 293 -1.12 -26.94 -17.99
N THR A 294 -2.21 -26.77 -18.73
CA THR A 294 -2.29 -27.09 -20.15
C THR A 294 -2.51 -25.80 -20.92
N LEU A 295 -1.67 -25.53 -21.92
CA LEU A 295 -1.84 -24.36 -22.79
C LEU A 295 -3.11 -24.53 -23.60
N SER A 296 -3.97 -23.51 -23.60
CA SER A 296 -5.26 -23.55 -24.25
C SER A 296 -5.36 -22.49 -25.34
N LYS A 297 -6.21 -22.76 -26.34
CA LYS A 297 -6.51 -21.80 -27.40
C LYS A 297 -7.58 -20.83 -26.91
N HIS A 298 -7.46 -19.58 -27.28
CA HIS A 298 -8.43 -18.53 -27.00
C HIS A 298 -8.68 -17.68 -28.25
N GLU A 299 -9.79 -16.95 -28.25
CA GLU A 299 -10.02 -15.90 -29.23
C GLU A 299 -9.11 -14.69 -28.95
N ASP A 300 -8.89 -13.84 -29.95
CA ASP A 300 -8.18 -12.57 -29.72
C ASP A 300 -8.99 -11.73 -28.73
N VAL A 301 -8.46 -11.60 -27.51
CA VAL A 301 -9.07 -10.83 -26.45
C VAL A 301 -8.23 -9.59 -26.22
N VAL A 302 -8.83 -8.40 -26.36
CA VAL A 302 -8.14 -7.13 -26.14
C VAL A 302 -8.85 -6.30 -25.08
N LEU A 303 -8.06 -5.64 -24.23
CA LEU A 303 -8.52 -4.69 -23.24
C LEU A 303 -7.82 -3.35 -23.44
N ASP A 304 -8.56 -2.25 -23.30
CA ASP A 304 -7.93 -0.93 -23.13
C ASP A 304 -7.28 -0.81 -21.74
N GLU A 305 -6.45 0.21 -21.53
CA GLU A 305 -5.72 0.42 -20.26
C GLU A 305 -6.65 0.54 -19.04
N VAL A 306 -7.81 1.18 -19.20
CA VAL A 306 -8.78 1.38 -18.11
C VAL A 306 -9.42 0.03 -17.74
N SER A 307 -9.80 -0.73 -18.75
CA SER A 307 -10.38 -2.07 -18.67
C SER A 307 -9.43 -3.08 -18.06
N TYR A 308 -8.18 -3.14 -18.56
CA TYR A 308 -7.13 -4.00 -18.02
C TYR A 308 -6.85 -3.69 -16.56
N ARG A 309 -6.78 -2.40 -16.19
CA ARG A 309 -6.60 -1.99 -14.79
C ARG A 309 -7.80 -2.28 -13.92
N SER A 310 -9.01 -2.13 -14.45
CA SER A 310 -10.22 -2.53 -13.74
C SER A 310 -10.27 -4.04 -13.52
N PHE A 311 -9.69 -4.82 -14.43
CA PHE A 311 -9.53 -6.27 -14.29
C PHE A 311 -8.46 -6.65 -13.26
N LEU A 312 -7.38 -5.87 -13.14
CA LEU A 312 -6.37 -6.03 -12.09
C LEU A 312 -6.91 -5.72 -10.68
N LYS A 313 -8.07 -5.06 -10.58
CA LYS A 313 -8.82 -4.98 -9.32
C LYS A 313 -9.39 -6.38 -9.06
N GLY A 314 -8.66 -7.21 -8.33
CA GLY A 314 -9.15 -8.52 -7.92
C GLY A 314 -10.46 -8.38 -7.14
N TYR A 315 -11.26 -9.44 -7.16
CA TYR A 315 -12.49 -9.57 -6.37
C TYR A 315 -12.47 -10.92 -5.66
N ALA A 316 -12.88 -10.95 -4.39
CA ALA A 316 -13.16 -12.21 -3.73
C ALA A 316 -14.44 -12.83 -4.29
N PRO A 317 -14.54 -14.17 -4.33
CA PRO A 317 -15.81 -14.83 -4.59
C PRO A 317 -16.82 -14.42 -3.49
N ASP A 318 -18.00 -13.96 -3.88
CA ASP A 318 -19.13 -13.68 -2.98
C ASP A 318 -20.33 -14.58 -3.34
N TRP A 319 -21.46 -14.43 -2.64
CA TRP A 319 -22.64 -15.27 -2.87
C TRP A 319 -23.26 -15.09 -4.27
N ASP A 320 -23.06 -13.93 -4.90
CA ASP A 320 -23.51 -13.64 -6.26
C ASP A 320 -22.41 -14.01 -7.29
N MET A 321 -21.16 -14.10 -6.85
CA MET A 321 -19.97 -14.20 -7.70
C MET A 321 -19.28 -15.57 -7.54
N ARG A 322 -19.44 -16.41 -8.55
CA ARG A 322 -19.01 -17.82 -8.50
C ARG A 322 -17.48 -18.02 -8.50
N PHE A 323 -16.67 -17.00 -8.79
CA PHE A 323 -15.21 -17.08 -8.99
C PHE A 323 -14.50 -15.82 -8.45
N GLY A 324 -13.23 -15.96 -8.05
CA GLY A 324 -12.33 -14.84 -7.73
C GLY A 324 -11.17 -14.75 -8.71
N VAL A 325 -10.53 -13.57 -8.77
CA VAL A 325 -9.36 -13.30 -9.64
C VAL A 325 -8.24 -12.64 -8.84
N TYR A 326 -6.99 -13.07 -9.05
CA TYR A 326 -5.81 -12.39 -8.52
C TYR A 326 -4.67 -12.33 -9.55
N TYR A 327 -3.67 -11.49 -9.30
CA TYR A 327 -2.48 -11.30 -10.15
C TYR A 327 -1.18 -11.74 -9.46
N GLU A 328 -0.30 -12.45 -10.17
CA GLU A 328 1.01 -12.94 -9.71
C GLU A 328 1.98 -13.17 -10.88
N ASP A 329 3.21 -12.65 -10.80
CA ASP A 329 4.29 -12.89 -11.77
C ASP A 329 3.92 -12.68 -13.25
N GLY A 330 3.12 -11.66 -13.54
CA GLY A 330 2.64 -11.38 -14.89
C GLY A 330 1.39 -12.17 -15.29
N TRP A 331 0.86 -13.02 -14.40
CA TRP A 331 -0.31 -13.86 -14.64
C TRP A 331 -1.49 -13.42 -13.79
N LEU A 332 -2.66 -13.43 -14.40
CA LEU A 332 -3.97 -13.40 -13.76
C LEU A 332 -4.42 -14.84 -13.55
N TYR A 333 -4.96 -15.12 -12.37
CA TYR A 333 -5.42 -16.43 -11.96
C TYR A 333 -6.89 -16.37 -11.61
N ILE A 334 -7.69 -17.26 -12.22
CA ILE A 334 -9.08 -17.47 -11.82
C ILE A 334 -9.13 -18.62 -10.84
N TYR A 335 -9.84 -18.42 -9.74
CA TYR A 335 -10.01 -19.43 -8.71
C TYR A 335 -11.43 -19.53 -8.20
N ARG A 336 -11.76 -20.68 -7.62
CA ARG A 336 -13.02 -20.90 -6.91
C ARG A 336 -12.80 -21.81 -5.73
N SER A 337 -13.30 -21.40 -4.56
CA SER A 337 -13.10 -22.10 -3.29
C SER A 337 -11.60 -22.28 -3.00
N HIS A 338 -11.03 -23.44 -3.35
CA HIS A 338 -9.63 -23.81 -3.12
C HIS A 338 -8.90 -24.34 -4.36
N TYR A 339 -9.47 -24.16 -5.55
CA TYR A 339 -8.85 -24.59 -6.80
C TYR A 339 -8.55 -23.39 -7.69
N LEU A 340 -7.31 -23.31 -8.18
CA LEU A 340 -7.03 -22.55 -9.40
C LEU A 340 -7.67 -23.29 -10.56
N LEU A 341 -8.33 -22.51 -11.40
CA LEU A 341 -9.02 -23.01 -12.57
C LEU A 341 -8.25 -22.64 -13.82
N LYS A 342 -7.79 -21.39 -13.91
CA LYS A 342 -7.13 -20.84 -15.10
C LYS A 342 -6.03 -19.88 -14.72
N LYS A 343 -5.03 -19.73 -15.59
CA LYS A 343 -4.11 -18.60 -15.56
C LYS A 343 -3.91 -18.01 -16.95
N PHE A 344 -3.77 -16.70 -17.03
CA PHE A 344 -3.53 -16.02 -18.30
C PHE A 344 -2.76 -14.73 -18.09
N ARG A 345 -2.14 -14.22 -19.14
CA ARG A 345 -1.49 -12.92 -19.09
C ARG A 345 -1.93 -12.05 -20.23
N PHE A 346 -1.94 -10.75 -20.00
CA PHE A 346 -2.07 -9.78 -21.06
C PHE A 346 -0.69 -9.20 -21.39
N GLU A 347 -0.47 -8.98 -22.68
CA GLU A 347 0.72 -8.34 -23.22
C GLU A 347 0.29 -7.03 -23.85
N LYS A 348 0.87 -5.93 -23.39
CA LYS A 348 0.64 -4.63 -24.00
C LYS A 348 1.35 -4.60 -25.35
N ARG A 349 0.61 -4.36 -26.43
CA ARG A 349 1.16 -4.28 -27.80
C ARG A 349 1.36 -2.81 -28.22
N GLU A 350 2.01 -2.61 -29.36
CA GLU A 350 2.34 -1.28 -29.90
C GLU A 350 1.10 -0.42 -30.21
N ASP A 351 -0.06 -1.04 -30.37
CA ASP A 351 -1.36 -0.37 -30.53
C ASP A 351 -1.89 0.25 -29.23
N GLY A 352 -1.18 0.06 -28.10
CA GLY A 352 -1.54 0.58 -26.79
C GLY A 352 -2.58 -0.27 -26.05
N LEU A 353 -3.05 -1.37 -26.64
CA LEU A 353 -4.02 -2.29 -26.06
C LEU A 353 -3.32 -3.48 -25.37
N TYR A 354 -4.03 -4.09 -24.44
CA TYR A 354 -3.63 -5.30 -23.73
C TYR A 354 -4.23 -6.50 -24.43
N HIS A 355 -3.39 -7.29 -25.12
CA HIS A 355 -3.81 -8.49 -25.82
C HIS A 355 -3.61 -9.69 -24.91
N LEU A 356 -4.61 -10.56 -24.83
CA LEU A 356 -4.47 -11.84 -24.15
C LEU A 356 -3.37 -12.63 -24.86
N GLY A 357 -2.29 -12.87 -24.13
CA GLY A 357 -1.10 -13.53 -24.63
C GLY A 357 -1.23 -15.04 -24.44
N GLU A 358 -0.64 -15.54 -23.35
CA GLU A 358 -0.73 -16.95 -23.02
C GLU A 358 -1.89 -17.21 -22.05
N TYR A 359 -2.56 -18.35 -22.21
CA TYR A 359 -3.74 -18.78 -21.46
C TYR A 359 -3.66 -20.29 -21.18
N TYR A 360 -3.85 -20.67 -19.92
CA TYR A 360 -3.72 -22.05 -19.47
C TYR A 360 -4.89 -22.47 -18.59
N ASP A 361 -5.28 -23.71 -18.79
CA ASP A 361 -6.26 -24.42 -17.98
C ASP A 361 -5.57 -25.34 -16.98
N SER A 362 -6.13 -25.42 -15.78
CA SER A 362 -5.70 -26.39 -14.78
C SER A 362 -6.36 -27.75 -15.01
N GLU A 363 -5.76 -28.82 -14.47
CA GLU A 363 -6.38 -30.16 -14.45
C GLU A 363 -7.69 -30.26 -13.63
N LYS A 364 -8.06 -29.20 -12.89
CA LYS A 364 -9.25 -29.14 -12.04
C LYS A 364 -10.47 -28.55 -12.76
N GLU A 365 -10.30 -28.14 -14.01
CA GLU A 365 -11.36 -27.55 -14.80
C GLU A 365 -12.40 -28.60 -15.24
N VAL A 366 -13.68 -28.28 -15.07
CA VAL A 366 -14.82 -29.09 -15.51
C VAL A 366 -15.83 -28.22 -16.24
N GLY A 367 -15.63 -27.99 -17.54
CA GLY A 367 -16.63 -27.46 -18.48
C GLY A 367 -16.88 -25.93 -18.49
N GLU A 368 -17.31 -25.46 -19.68
CA GLU A 368 -17.64 -24.10 -20.15
C GLU A 368 -16.53 -23.02 -20.12
N ASP A 369 -16.61 -22.09 -21.10
CA ASP A 369 -15.67 -20.98 -21.33
C ASP A 369 -15.71 -19.95 -20.19
N LEU A 370 -14.99 -20.30 -19.11
CA LEU A 370 -14.93 -19.50 -17.89
C LEU A 370 -14.25 -18.16 -18.08
N LEU A 371 -13.32 -18.07 -19.03
CA LEU A 371 -12.54 -16.85 -19.24
C LEU A 371 -13.46 -15.76 -19.75
N LEU A 372 -14.22 -16.03 -20.82
CA LEU A 372 -15.17 -15.06 -21.36
C LEU A 372 -16.24 -14.70 -20.33
N THR A 373 -16.69 -15.67 -19.53
CA THR A 373 -17.65 -15.45 -18.45
C THR A 373 -17.09 -14.54 -17.37
N VAL A 374 -15.85 -14.75 -16.91
CA VAL A 374 -15.19 -13.86 -15.94
C VAL A 374 -14.89 -12.49 -16.56
N LEU A 375 -14.54 -12.42 -17.84
CA LEU A 375 -14.31 -11.16 -18.56
C LEU A 375 -15.62 -10.38 -18.82
N ILE A 376 -16.76 -11.05 -19.01
CA ILE A 376 -18.06 -10.42 -19.34
C ILE A 376 -18.89 -10.14 -18.08
N GLU A 377 -19.00 -11.12 -17.18
CA GLU A 377 -19.81 -11.03 -15.96
C GLU A 377 -19.02 -10.45 -14.77
N GLY A 378 -17.69 -10.40 -14.85
CA GLY A 378 -16.83 -9.94 -13.78
C GLY A 378 -16.80 -8.42 -13.63
N TYR A 379 -17.76 -7.86 -12.90
CA TYR A 379 -17.56 -6.63 -12.12
C TYR A 379 -17.23 -5.35 -12.92
N PHE A 380 -18.13 -4.90 -13.79
CA PHE A 380 -18.01 -3.58 -14.43
C PHE A 380 -19.32 -2.79 -14.32
N ASP A 381 -19.29 -1.62 -13.65
CA ASP A 381 -20.41 -0.67 -13.65
C ASP A 381 -20.55 0.04 -15.01
N GLU A 382 -19.51 0.00 -15.85
CA GLU A 382 -19.51 0.56 -17.20
C GLU A 382 -18.87 -0.46 -18.15
N GLY A 383 -19.69 -1.08 -19.01
CA GLY A 383 -19.31 -2.22 -19.84
C GLY A 383 -17.99 -2.04 -20.60
N LEU A 384 -17.14 -3.06 -20.52
CA LEU A 384 -15.94 -3.18 -21.32
C LEU A 384 -16.22 -2.95 -22.82
N LYS A 385 -15.30 -2.25 -23.50
CA LYS A 385 -15.17 -2.36 -24.95
C LYS A 385 -14.25 -3.52 -25.27
N PHE A 386 -14.87 -4.62 -25.68
CA PHE A 386 -14.19 -5.84 -26.08
C PHE A 386 -14.48 -6.11 -27.56
N GLU A 387 -13.45 -6.45 -28.34
CA GLU A 387 -13.61 -7.01 -29.68
C GLU A 387 -13.25 -8.50 -29.64
N GLY A 388 -14.27 -9.36 -29.65
CA GLY A 388 -14.14 -10.81 -29.83
C GLY A 388 -15.50 -11.41 -30.20
N SER A 389 -15.49 -12.37 -31.11
CA SER A 389 -16.68 -12.79 -31.84
C SER A 389 -17.49 -13.83 -31.06
N ARG A 390 -18.65 -13.45 -30.53
CA ARG A 390 -19.69 -14.43 -30.21
C ARG A 390 -20.24 -15.02 -31.53
N GLN A 391 -19.70 -16.12 -32.03
CA GLN A 391 -20.51 -17.00 -32.88
C GLN A 391 -21.40 -17.85 -31.97
N ARG A 392 -22.71 -17.63 -32.09
CA ARG A 392 -23.79 -18.32 -31.36
C ARG A 392 -23.80 -19.82 -31.60
#